data_AF-A0A967AGX9-F1
#
_entry.id   AF-A0A967AGX9-F1
#
_cell.length_a   1.000
_cell.length_b   1.000
_cell.length_c   1.000
_cell.angle_alpha   90.00
_cell.angle_beta   90.00
_cell.angle_gamma   90.00
#
_symmetry.space_group_name_H-M   'P 1'
#
loop_
_entity.id
_entity.type
_entity.pdbx_description
1 polymer ?
#
loop_
_entity_poly.entity_id
_entity_poly.type
_entity_poly.pdbx_seq_one_letter_code
_entity_poly.pdbx_strand_id
1 'polypeptide(L)'
;MALFRRGRVWWMGFPYQGKQIRRSTEVTDKKLAEKIYHKVMVQIAEGKWYQPEAGADKTVKDLLERYLRDHSAPNRAPTTHRGDISRAQHLIRAFGDLTLKEMRPSLLAAHKSKRRAEGAAAKTINNELTLLGHAFQLAVKEWEWVAENPVQKVSKEKVRNLIERWLTAEEEARLLAASPVWLQEIIVFALNTGLRQSEILNLQWCNVDLFRRTITLLEQKNGGRDTLPVNAKTLEVLKA
;
A
#
# COMPACT_ATOMS: atom_id res chain seq x y z
N MET A 1 33.07 8.53 14.47
CA MET A 1 32.50 7.18 14.66
C MET A 1 32.25 6.56 13.31
N ALA A 2 32.82 5.38 13.04
CA ALA A 2 32.70 4.71 11.74
C ALA A 2 31.35 4.02 11.53
N LEU A 3 30.63 3.69 12.61
CA LEU A 3 29.26 3.16 12.57
C LEU A 3 28.34 4.07 13.37
N PHE A 4 27.18 4.40 12.81
CA PHE A 4 26.15 5.21 13.45
C PHE A 4 24.76 4.71 13.06
N ARG A 5 23.75 4.97 13.89
CA ARG A 5 22.40 4.46 13.66
C ARG A 5 21.51 5.55 13.06
N ARG A 6 20.80 5.22 11.97
CA ARG A 6 19.79 6.10 11.36
C ARG A 6 18.46 5.35 11.31
N GLY A 7 17.54 5.69 12.20
CA GLY A 7 16.31 4.93 12.41
C GLY A 7 16.57 3.53 12.98
N ARG A 8 16.10 2.48 12.29
CA ARG A 8 16.29 1.08 12.71
C ARG A 8 17.56 0.42 12.15
N VAL A 9 18.22 1.05 11.19
CA VAL A 9 19.34 0.44 10.44
C VAL A 9 20.67 1.09 10.82
N TRP A 10 21.75 0.30 10.86
CA TRP A 10 23.10 0.79 11.06
C TRP A 10 23.72 1.29 9.76
N TRP A 11 24.43 2.41 9.83
CA TRP A 11 25.13 3.04 8.72
C TRP A 11 26.62 3.07 9.04
N MET A 12 27.45 2.85 8.02
CA MET A 12 28.89 2.97 8.10
C MET A 12 29.38 4.21 7.34
N GLY A 13 30.40 4.88 7.88
CA GLY A 13 31.10 5.99 7.27
C GLY A 13 32.59 5.70 7.18
N PHE A 14 33.17 5.84 5.99
CA PHE A 14 34.61 5.67 5.78
C PHE A 14 35.13 6.57 4.64
N PRO A 15 36.40 6.99 4.71
CA PRO A 15 37.04 7.71 3.62
C PRO A 15 37.39 6.76 2.48
N TYR A 16 37.10 7.15 1.25
CA TYR A 16 37.56 6.47 0.04
C TYR A 16 37.82 7.49 -1.07
N GLN A 17 38.99 7.41 -1.72
CA GLN A 17 39.41 8.33 -2.80
C GLN A 17 39.20 9.83 -2.44
N GLY A 18 39.55 10.23 -1.22
CA GLY A 18 39.43 11.61 -0.75
C GLY A 18 38.01 12.10 -0.43
N LYS A 19 36.98 11.25 -0.60
CA LYS A 19 35.58 11.55 -0.25
C LYS A 19 35.14 10.73 0.97
N GLN A 20 34.31 11.34 1.83
CA GLN A 20 33.64 10.62 2.91
C GLN A 20 32.41 9.92 2.36
N ILE A 21 32.43 8.59 2.32
CA ILE A 21 31.31 7.76 1.87
C ILE A 21 30.52 7.32 3.10
N ARG A 22 29.19 7.47 3.04
CA ARG A 22 28.25 6.95 4.04
C ARG A 22 27.36 5.92 3.35
N ARG A 23 27.21 4.73 3.95
CA ARG A 23 26.43 3.63 3.38
C ARG A 23 25.64 2.90 4.46
N SER A 24 24.40 2.55 4.15
CA SER A 24 23.60 1.65 4.99
C SER A 24 24.21 0.24 5.00
N THR A 25 24.27 -0.37 6.18
CA THR A 25 24.62 -1.79 6.33
C THR A 25 23.42 -2.72 6.15
N GLU A 26 22.20 -2.16 5.96
CA GLU A 26 20.92 -2.87 5.80
C GLU A 26 20.52 -3.79 6.97
N VAL A 27 21.29 -3.78 8.05
CA VAL A 27 21.07 -4.63 9.22
C VAL A 27 20.72 -3.79 10.44
N THR A 28 19.86 -4.37 11.28
CA THR A 28 19.40 -3.79 12.56
C THR A 28 20.33 -4.20 13.71
N ASP A 29 21.04 -5.32 13.59
CA ASP A 29 21.99 -5.83 14.58
C ASP A 29 23.37 -5.16 14.43
N LYS A 30 23.87 -4.61 15.55
CA LYS A 30 25.17 -3.95 15.65
C LYS A 30 26.33 -4.89 15.34
N LYS A 31 26.28 -6.14 15.82
CA LYS A 31 27.38 -7.12 15.62
C LYS A 31 27.52 -7.50 14.15
N LEU A 32 26.39 -7.61 13.45
CA LEU A 32 26.37 -7.89 12.02
C LEU A 32 26.87 -6.67 11.22
N ALA A 33 26.51 -5.45 11.64
CA ALA A 33 27.00 -4.21 11.05
C ALA A 33 28.52 -4.05 11.18
N GLU A 34 29.10 -4.41 12.33
CA GLU A 34 30.55 -4.42 12.57
C GLU A 34 31.28 -5.40 11.64
N LYS A 35 30.77 -6.62 11.48
CA LYS A 35 31.35 -7.59 10.52
C LYS A 35 31.33 -7.08 9.08
N ILE A 36 30.23 -6.45 8.66
CA ILE A 36 30.10 -5.84 7.33
C ILE A 36 31.12 -4.71 7.15
N TYR A 37 31.27 -3.85 8.17
CA TYR A 37 32.24 -2.75 8.15
C TYR A 37 33.69 -3.27 8.03
N HIS A 38 34.08 -4.24 8.85
CA HIS A 38 35.44 -4.81 8.79
C HIS A 38 35.73 -5.48 7.45
N LYS A 39 34.76 -6.20 6.87
CA LYS A 39 34.90 -6.81 5.54
C LYS A 39 35.14 -5.75 4.46
N VAL A 40 34.43 -4.62 4.53
CA VAL A 40 34.60 -3.49 3.61
C VAL A 40 35.97 -2.82 3.78
N MET A 41 36.43 -2.62 5.02
CA MET A 41 37.76 -2.06 5.28
C MET A 41 38.90 -2.95 4.74
N VAL A 42 38.77 -4.28 4.88
CA VAL A 42 39.72 -5.24 4.30
C VAL A 42 39.74 -5.14 2.78
N GLN A 43 38.57 -5.06 2.12
CA GLN A 43 38.50 -4.90 0.66
C GLN A 43 39.14 -3.60 0.17
N ILE A 44 39.01 -2.52 0.94
CA ILE A 44 39.65 -1.22 0.63
C ILE A 44 41.17 -1.35 0.76
N ALA A 45 41.65 -1.99 1.83
CA ALA A 45 43.08 -2.24 2.03
C ALA A 45 43.68 -3.14 0.94
N GLU A 46 42.91 -4.11 0.43
CA GLU A 46 43.31 -4.98 -0.68
C GLU A 46 43.24 -4.31 -2.06
N GLY A 47 42.77 -3.06 -2.16
CA GLY A 47 42.59 -2.35 -3.44
C GLY A 47 41.52 -2.95 -4.36
N LYS A 48 40.76 -3.94 -3.89
CA LYS A 48 39.68 -4.63 -4.63
C LYS A 48 38.32 -3.98 -4.40
N TRP A 49 38.27 -2.94 -3.58
CA TRP A 49 37.04 -2.22 -3.31
C TRP A 49 36.73 -1.27 -4.46
N TYR A 50 35.77 -1.65 -5.29
CA TYR A 50 35.08 -0.73 -6.19
C TYR A 50 33.89 -0.16 -5.43
N GLN A 51 33.60 1.14 -5.58
CA GLN A 51 32.35 1.72 -5.07
C GLN A 51 31.20 1.10 -5.86
N PRO A 52 30.45 0.12 -5.32
CA PRO A 52 29.36 -0.45 -6.07
C PRO A 52 28.31 0.65 -6.17
N GLU A 53 27.87 0.98 -7.38
CA GLU A 53 26.69 1.82 -7.53
C GLU A 53 25.57 1.17 -6.72
N ALA A 54 25.01 1.93 -5.78
CA ALA A 54 24.02 1.39 -4.87
C ALA A 54 22.87 0.73 -5.67
N GLY A 55 22.45 -0.47 -5.24
CA GLY A 55 21.37 -1.23 -5.88
C GLY A 55 21.70 -1.94 -7.19
N ALA A 56 22.97 -1.98 -7.64
CA ALA A 56 23.35 -2.65 -8.90
C ALA A 56 23.06 -4.17 -8.94
N ASP A 57 23.04 -4.82 -7.79
CA ASP A 57 22.73 -6.25 -7.61
C ASP A 57 21.25 -6.52 -7.29
N LYS A 58 20.43 -5.47 -7.13
CA LYS A 58 19.04 -5.61 -6.66
C LYS A 58 18.08 -5.78 -7.82
N THR A 59 17.13 -6.69 -7.63
CA THR A 59 16.07 -6.98 -8.57
C THR A 59 14.77 -6.28 -8.20
N VAL A 60 13.81 -6.25 -9.13
CA VAL A 60 12.44 -5.79 -8.83
C VAL A 60 11.78 -6.69 -7.80
N LYS A 61 12.13 -7.99 -7.76
CA LYS A 61 11.67 -8.90 -6.70
C LYS A 61 12.16 -8.45 -5.32
N ASP A 62 13.45 -8.17 -5.16
CA ASP A 62 14.02 -7.70 -3.89
C ASP A 62 13.35 -6.39 -3.42
N LEU A 63 13.09 -5.48 -4.37
CA LEU A 63 12.39 -4.23 -4.13
C LEU A 63 10.98 -4.46 -3.55
N LEU A 64 10.21 -5.32 -4.21
CA LEU A 64 8.82 -5.58 -3.82
C LEU A 64 8.74 -6.37 -2.51
N GLU A 65 9.60 -7.35 -2.31
CA GLU A 65 9.65 -8.12 -1.06
C GLU A 65 10.03 -7.24 0.13
N ARG A 66 11.04 -6.37 -0.03
CA ARG A 66 11.41 -5.38 0.99
C ARG A 66 10.28 -4.39 1.24
N TYR A 67 9.63 -3.90 0.18
CA TYR A 67 8.48 -3.00 0.32
C TYR A 67 7.33 -3.62 1.12
N LEU A 68 6.99 -4.87 0.84
CA LEU A 68 5.93 -5.58 1.55
C LEU A 68 6.26 -5.73 3.03
N ARG A 69 7.51 -6.09 3.35
CA ARG A 69 8.00 -6.34 4.71
C ARG A 69 8.15 -5.06 5.53
N ASP A 70 8.87 -4.08 5.00
CA ASP A 70 9.35 -2.92 5.76
C ASP A 70 8.33 -1.78 5.77
N HIS A 71 7.44 -1.73 4.77
CA HIS A 71 6.46 -0.65 4.64
C HIS A 71 5.02 -1.12 4.64
N SER A 72 4.63 -2.08 3.79
CA SER A 72 3.21 -2.45 3.67
C SER A 72 2.69 -3.12 4.95
N ALA A 73 3.40 -4.10 5.48
CA ALA A 73 2.99 -4.82 6.70
C ALA A 73 2.85 -3.92 7.95
N PRO A 74 3.81 -3.03 8.29
CA PRO A 74 3.70 -2.21 9.50
C PRO A 74 2.77 -0.99 9.35
N ASN A 75 2.65 -0.41 8.15
CA ASN A 75 2.00 0.90 7.98
C ASN A 75 0.62 0.84 7.33
N ARG A 76 0.18 -0.32 6.81
CA ARG A 76 -1.10 -0.45 6.11
C ARG A 76 -2.04 -1.41 6.83
N ALA A 77 -3.33 -1.14 6.71
CA ALA A 77 -4.37 -2.04 7.22
C ALA A 77 -4.20 -3.46 6.63
N PRO A 78 -4.50 -4.54 7.38
CA PRO A 78 -4.29 -5.92 6.93
C PRO A 78 -4.97 -6.28 5.60
N THR A 79 -6.16 -5.71 5.34
CA THR A 79 -6.87 -5.86 4.06
C THR A 79 -6.12 -5.22 2.89
N THR A 80 -5.53 -4.05 3.13
CA THR A 80 -4.72 -3.35 2.12
C THR A 80 -3.42 -4.12 1.86
N HIS A 81 -2.76 -4.61 2.92
CA HIS A 81 -1.54 -5.41 2.81
C HIS A 81 -1.78 -6.68 1.98
N ARG A 82 -2.88 -7.41 2.23
CA ARG A 82 -3.25 -8.58 1.39
C ARG A 82 -3.41 -8.22 -0.09
N GLY A 83 -4.04 -7.09 -0.38
CA GLY A 83 -4.13 -6.59 -1.75
C GLY A 83 -2.77 -6.21 -2.35
N ASP A 84 -1.87 -5.64 -1.55
CA ASP A 84 -0.51 -5.31 -1.97
C ASP A 84 0.30 -6.58 -2.30
N ILE A 85 0.16 -7.65 -1.52
CA ILE A 85 0.79 -8.96 -1.80
C ILE A 85 0.36 -9.49 -3.17
N SER A 86 -0.96 -9.53 -3.44
CA SER A 86 -1.47 -10.03 -4.72
C SER A 86 -0.92 -9.21 -5.91
N ARG A 87 -0.91 -7.88 -5.80
CA ARG A 87 -0.35 -7.00 -6.84
C ARG A 87 1.16 -7.19 -7.01
N ALA A 88 1.90 -7.31 -5.91
CA ALA A 88 3.32 -7.57 -5.95
C ALA A 88 3.64 -8.91 -6.62
N GLN A 89 2.87 -9.97 -6.37
CA GLN A 89 3.04 -11.26 -7.04
C GLN A 89 2.88 -11.15 -8.56
N HIS A 90 1.88 -10.40 -9.03
CA HIS A 90 1.73 -10.12 -10.47
C HIS A 90 2.94 -9.37 -11.06
N LEU A 91 3.46 -8.39 -10.33
CA LEU A 91 4.63 -7.62 -10.75
C LEU A 91 5.92 -8.44 -10.72
N ILE A 92 6.09 -9.30 -9.71
CA ILE A 92 7.23 -10.23 -9.61
C ILE A 92 7.20 -11.22 -10.76
N ARG A 93 6.02 -11.73 -11.14
CA ARG A 93 5.91 -12.62 -12.32
C ARG A 93 6.28 -11.92 -13.63
N ALA A 94 6.06 -10.62 -13.73
CA ALA A 94 6.35 -9.85 -14.94
C ALA A 94 7.79 -9.33 -15.01
N PHE A 95 8.36 -8.92 -13.87
CA PHE A 95 9.61 -8.15 -13.80
C PHE A 95 10.59 -8.65 -12.75
N GLY A 96 10.27 -9.72 -12.02
CA GLY A 96 10.99 -10.12 -10.81
C GLY A 96 12.48 -10.35 -11.02
N ASP A 97 12.86 -10.92 -12.16
CA ASP A 97 14.26 -11.23 -12.50
C ASP A 97 15.02 -10.03 -13.07
N LEU A 98 14.33 -8.93 -13.40
CA LEU A 98 14.97 -7.72 -13.92
C LEU A 98 15.67 -6.98 -12.79
N THR A 99 16.86 -6.47 -13.10
CA THR A 99 17.55 -5.55 -12.20
C THR A 99 16.83 -4.20 -12.17
N LEU A 100 16.97 -3.46 -11.07
CA LEU A 100 16.33 -2.15 -10.94
C LEU A 100 16.78 -1.14 -12.01
N LYS A 101 17.99 -1.29 -12.56
CA LYS A 101 18.54 -0.44 -13.63
C LYS A 101 17.97 -0.75 -15.01
N GLU A 102 17.62 -2.01 -15.25
CA GLU A 102 17.01 -2.44 -16.51
C GLU A 102 15.54 -2.00 -16.60
N MET A 103 14.95 -1.58 -15.48
CA MET A 103 13.57 -1.13 -15.44
C MET A 103 13.39 0.18 -16.21
N ARG A 104 12.81 0.08 -17.41
CA ARG A 104 12.54 1.22 -18.30
C ARG A 104 11.05 1.55 -18.37
N PRO A 105 10.68 2.83 -18.62
CA PRO A 105 9.30 3.21 -18.89
C PRO A 105 8.66 2.46 -20.06
N SER A 106 9.46 2.03 -21.05
CA SER A 106 9.00 1.22 -22.18
C SER A 106 8.48 -0.17 -21.76
N LEU A 107 9.15 -0.83 -20.80
CA LEU A 107 8.72 -2.12 -20.26
C LEU A 107 7.39 -2.00 -19.49
N LEU A 108 7.23 -0.90 -18.76
CA LEU A 108 5.97 -0.58 -18.08
C LEU A 108 4.84 -0.36 -19.07
N ALA A 109 5.09 0.39 -20.16
CA ALA A 109 4.10 0.60 -21.21
C ALA A 109 3.69 -0.73 -21.88
N ALA A 110 4.65 -1.62 -22.15
CA ALA A 110 4.39 -2.95 -22.68
C ALA A 110 3.55 -3.80 -21.71
N HIS A 111 3.85 -3.76 -20.41
CA HIS A 111 3.04 -4.45 -19.38
C HIS A 111 1.60 -3.95 -19.32
N LYS A 112 1.37 -2.63 -19.42
CA LYS A 112 0.00 -2.09 -19.50
C LYS A 112 -0.77 -2.66 -20.69
N SER A 113 -0.13 -2.71 -21.87
CA SER A 113 -0.75 -3.28 -23.07
C SER A 113 -1.05 -4.77 -22.90
N LYS A 114 -0.14 -5.53 -22.30
CA LYS A 114 -0.34 -6.95 -21.97
C LYS A 114 -1.52 -7.15 -21.01
N ARG A 115 -1.57 -6.40 -19.89
CA ARG A 115 -2.66 -6.50 -18.91
C ARG A 115 -4.01 -6.10 -19.50
N ARG A 116 -4.03 -5.15 -20.45
CA ARG A 116 -5.23 -4.81 -21.20
C ARG A 116 -5.71 -5.96 -22.07
N ALA A 117 -4.79 -6.65 -22.75
CA ALA A 117 -5.10 -7.84 -23.55
C ALA A 117 -5.61 -9.02 -22.67
N GLU A 118 -5.12 -9.14 -21.44
CA GLU A 118 -5.60 -10.11 -20.45
C GLU A 118 -6.97 -9.73 -19.81
N GLY A 119 -7.59 -8.62 -20.22
CA GLY A 119 -8.89 -8.19 -19.72
C GLY A 119 -8.87 -7.53 -18.33
N ALA A 120 -7.70 -7.11 -17.83
CA ALA A 120 -7.61 -6.44 -16.55
C ALA A 120 -8.25 -5.03 -16.58
N ALA A 121 -9.04 -4.72 -15.56
CA ALA A 121 -9.64 -3.38 -15.43
C ALA A 121 -8.57 -2.29 -15.30
N ALA A 122 -8.82 -1.11 -15.90
CA ALA A 122 -7.90 0.03 -15.86
C ALA A 122 -7.49 0.43 -14.43
N LYS A 123 -8.43 0.34 -13.47
CA LYS A 123 -8.16 0.59 -12.04
C LYS A 123 -7.17 -0.42 -11.46
N THR A 124 -7.25 -1.68 -11.86
CA THR A 124 -6.31 -2.74 -11.42
C THR A 124 -4.90 -2.44 -11.91
N ILE A 125 -4.74 -2.13 -13.20
CA ILE A 125 -3.45 -1.75 -13.79
C ILE A 125 -2.86 -0.52 -13.07
N ASN A 126 -3.68 0.50 -12.82
CA ASN A 126 -3.23 1.68 -12.09
C ASN A 126 -2.82 1.40 -10.64
N ASN A 127 -3.49 0.45 -9.97
CA ASN A 127 -3.12 0.06 -8.61
C ASN A 127 -1.78 -0.70 -8.59
N GLU A 128 -1.54 -1.58 -9.56
CA GLU A 128 -0.23 -2.25 -9.75
C GLU A 128 0.89 -1.20 -9.94
N LEU A 129 0.69 -0.24 -10.85
CA LEU A 129 1.66 0.84 -11.10
C LEU A 129 1.85 1.76 -9.89
N THR A 130 0.79 2.04 -9.14
CA THR A 130 0.89 2.89 -7.94
C THR A 130 1.70 2.20 -6.85
N LEU A 131 1.53 0.89 -6.65
CA LEU A 131 2.34 0.12 -5.72
C LEU A 131 3.81 0.12 -6.15
N LEU A 132 4.08 -0.20 -7.41
CA LEU A 132 5.45 -0.24 -7.95
C LEU A 132 6.12 1.13 -7.85
N GLY A 133 5.42 2.19 -8.25
CA GLY A 133 5.93 3.55 -8.17
C GLY A 133 6.24 3.99 -6.73
N HIS A 134 5.43 3.59 -5.76
CA HIS A 134 5.72 3.87 -4.35
C HIS A 134 6.93 3.08 -3.83
N ALA A 135 7.08 1.81 -4.22
CA ALA A 135 8.25 1.01 -3.89
C ALA A 135 9.54 1.63 -4.46
N PHE A 136 9.54 2.04 -5.73
CA PHE A 136 10.66 2.77 -6.33
C PHE A 136 10.92 4.11 -5.63
N GLN A 137 9.89 4.82 -5.16
CA GLN A 137 10.07 6.07 -4.45
C GLN A 137 10.82 5.90 -3.13
N LEU A 138 10.55 4.83 -2.40
CA LEU A 138 11.30 4.45 -1.18
C LEU A 138 12.71 4.01 -1.52
N ALA A 139 12.88 3.28 -2.62
CA ALA A 139 14.21 2.89 -3.11
C ALA A 139 15.09 4.09 -3.47
N VAL A 140 14.50 5.16 -4.01
CA VAL A 140 15.21 6.43 -4.27
C VAL A 140 15.51 7.18 -2.97
N LYS A 141 14.51 7.38 -2.10
CA LYS A 141 14.61 8.31 -0.96
C LYS A 141 15.25 7.71 0.28
N GLU A 142 14.92 6.47 0.60
CA GLU A 142 15.27 5.86 1.89
C GLU A 142 16.33 4.79 1.77
N TRP A 143 16.30 4.02 0.67
CA TRP A 143 17.24 2.92 0.46
C TRP A 143 18.42 3.30 -0.43
N GLU A 144 18.32 4.41 -1.15
CA GLU A 144 19.33 4.93 -2.07
C GLU A 144 19.78 3.88 -3.12
N TRP A 145 18.89 2.95 -3.50
CA TRP A 145 19.16 1.85 -4.43
C TRP A 145 19.09 2.28 -5.90
N VAL A 146 18.39 3.37 -6.19
CA VAL A 146 18.21 3.88 -7.56
C VAL A 146 18.21 5.41 -7.52
N ALA A 147 18.70 6.03 -8.59
CA ALA A 147 18.71 7.49 -8.69
C ALA A 147 17.34 8.07 -9.08
N GLU A 148 16.57 7.35 -9.91
CA GLU A 148 15.29 7.81 -10.42
C GLU A 148 14.20 6.74 -10.38
N ASN A 149 12.94 7.20 -10.38
CA ASN A 149 11.77 6.34 -10.42
C ASN A 149 11.23 6.24 -11.86
N PRO A 150 11.42 5.12 -12.57
CA PRO A 150 10.98 4.97 -13.96
C PRO A 150 9.45 4.97 -14.10
N VAL A 151 8.70 4.66 -13.03
CA VAL A 151 7.24 4.60 -13.04
C VAL A 151 6.60 5.97 -13.15
N GLN A 152 7.27 7.02 -12.67
CA GLN A 152 6.74 8.40 -12.75
C GLN A 152 6.67 8.92 -14.19
N LYS A 153 7.47 8.36 -15.10
CA LYS A 153 7.49 8.71 -16.53
C LYS A 153 6.35 8.07 -17.32
N VAL A 154 5.48 7.27 -16.68
CA VAL A 154 4.41 6.50 -17.34
C VAL A 154 3.04 7.03 -16.94
N SER A 155 2.23 7.37 -17.95
CA SER A 155 0.85 7.81 -17.75
C SER A 155 -0.05 6.67 -17.26
N LYS A 156 -0.90 6.98 -16.28
CA LYS A 156 -1.96 6.10 -15.78
C LYS A 156 -3.06 5.90 -16.81
N GLU A 157 -3.73 4.76 -16.72
CA GLU A 157 -4.90 4.42 -17.55
C GLU A 157 -6.12 5.27 -17.13
N LYS A 158 -6.95 5.66 -18.11
CA LYS A 158 -8.17 6.40 -17.82
C LYS A 158 -9.20 5.47 -17.18
N VAL A 159 -9.63 5.77 -15.96
CA VAL A 159 -10.66 5.03 -15.24
C VAL A 159 -11.95 5.83 -15.30
N ARG A 160 -12.96 5.30 -15.98
CA ARG A 160 -14.32 5.85 -15.97
C ARG A 160 -15.14 5.14 -14.90
N ASN A 161 -15.15 5.68 -13.68
CA ASN A 161 -16.04 5.22 -12.61
C ASN A 161 -17.29 6.09 -12.58
N LEU A 162 -18.11 5.99 -13.63
CA LEU A 162 -19.42 6.64 -13.63
C LEU A 162 -20.41 5.69 -12.97
N ILE A 163 -20.71 5.94 -11.70
CA ILE A 163 -21.84 5.31 -11.02
C ILE A 163 -22.97 6.34 -11.06
N GLU A 164 -23.82 6.25 -12.08
CA GLU A 164 -24.95 7.18 -12.29
C GLU A 164 -26.30 6.56 -11.89
N ARG A 165 -26.29 5.37 -11.28
CA ARG A 165 -27.50 4.64 -10.90
C ARG A 165 -27.64 4.53 -9.39
N TRP A 166 -28.85 4.79 -8.92
CA TRP A 166 -29.35 4.48 -7.58
C TRP A 166 -30.61 3.62 -7.69
N LEU A 167 -31.03 3.00 -6.59
CA LEU A 167 -32.27 2.23 -6.53
C LEU A 167 -33.48 3.18 -6.57
N THR A 168 -34.48 2.84 -7.38
CA THR A 168 -35.81 3.48 -7.28
C THR A 168 -36.58 2.92 -6.08
N ALA A 169 -37.67 3.59 -5.68
CA ALA A 169 -38.52 3.11 -4.59
C ALA A 169 -39.13 1.73 -4.89
N GLU A 170 -39.48 1.47 -6.15
CA GLU A 170 -39.99 0.16 -6.60
C GLU A 170 -38.90 -0.92 -6.56
N GLU A 171 -37.65 -0.55 -6.87
CA GLU A 171 -36.51 -1.46 -6.78
C GLU A 171 -36.14 -1.77 -5.32
N GLU A 172 -36.24 -0.80 -4.41
CA GLU A 172 -36.11 -1.02 -2.96
C GLU A 172 -37.14 -2.04 -2.46
N ALA A 173 -38.42 -1.86 -2.81
CA ALA A 173 -39.48 -2.79 -2.40
C ALA A 173 -39.23 -4.21 -2.92
N ARG A 174 -38.81 -4.35 -4.19
CA ARG A 174 -38.44 -5.66 -4.77
C ARG A 174 -37.22 -6.28 -4.09
N LEU A 175 -36.22 -5.48 -3.75
CA LEU A 175 -35.03 -5.94 -3.02
C LEU A 175 -35.41 -6.50 -1.65
N LEU A 176 -36.25 -5.79 -0.89
CA LEU A 176 -36.71 -6.23 0.42
C LEU A 176 -37.54 -7.52 0.33
N ALA A 177 -38.47 -7.60 -0.62
CA ALA A 177 -39.29 -8.79 -0.83
C ALA A 177 -38.48 -10.05 -1.21
N ALA A 178 -37.38 -9.87 -1.94
CA ALA A 178 -36.48 -10.97 -2.32
C ALA A 178 -35.44 -11.31 -1.23
N SER A 179 -35.32 -10.50 -0.18
CA SER A 179 -34.30 -10.65 0.86
C SER A 179 -34.80 -11.50 2.04
N PRO A 180 -33.94 -12.33 2.65
CA PRO A 180 -34.25 -13.01 3.90
C PRO A 180 -34.64 -12.01 5.01
N VAL A 181 -35.56 -12.41 5.88
CA VAL A 181 -36.09 -11.55 6.96
C VAL A 181 -34.98 -10.91 7.80
N TRP A 182 -33.95 -11.68 8.18
CA TRP A 182 -32.81 -11.19 8.97
C TRP A 182 -31.97 -10.11 8.28
N LEU A 183 -32.03 -10.02 6.95
CA LEU A 183 -31.26 -9.05 6.16
C LEU A 183 -32.06 -7.76 5.89
N GLN A 184 -33.39 -7.82 5.94
CA GLN A 184 -34.26 -6.69 5.60
C GLN A 184 -33.98 -5.47 6.47
N GLU A 185 -33.84 -5.67 7.78
CA GLU A 185 -33.49 -4.60 8.73
C GLU A 185 -32.16 -3.94 8.40
N ILE A 186 -31.14 -4.73 8.04
CA ILE A 186 -29.81 -4.23 7.65
C ILE A 186 -29.91 -3.42 6.34
N ILE A 187 -30.71 -3.87 5.38
CA ILE A 187 -30.92 -3.16 4.11
C ILE A 187 -31.59 -1.81 4.36
N VAL A 188 -32.69 -1.80 5.12
CA VAL A 188 -33.40 -0.56 5.48
C VAL A 188 -32.46 0.38 6.22
N PHE A 189 -31.70 -0.13 7.18
CA PHE A 189 -30.70 0.65 7.91
C PHE A 189 -29.64 1.26 6.98
N ALA A 190 -29.09 0.47 6.04
CA ALA A 190 -28.09 0.92 5.09
C ALA A 190 -28.61 2.02 4.15
N LEU A 191 -29.82 1.85 3.63
CA LEU A 191 -30.45 2.82 2.72
C LEU A 191 -30.72 4.17 3.41
N ASN A 192 -31.08 4.15 4.69
CA ASN A 192 -31.46 5.36 5.42
C ASN A 192 -30.26 6.08 6.08
N THR A 193 -29.15 5.38 6.33
CA THR A 193 -27.97 5.96 7.00
C THR A 193 -26.81 6.25 6.05
N GLY A 194 -26.75 5.58 4.89
CA GLY A 194 -25.64 5.72 3.94
C GLY A 194 -24.28 5.21 4.48
N LEU A 195 -24.29 4.49 5.60
CA LEU A 195 -23.09 3.94 6.22
C LEU A 195 -22.45 2.88 5.33
N ARG A 196 -21.11 2.81 5.36
CA ARG A 196 -20.38 1.72 4.70
C ARG A 196 -20.72 0.41 5.37
N GLN A 197 -20.74 -0.69 4.62
CA GLN A 197 -20.98 -2.03 5.16
C GLN A 197 -20.14 -2.34 6.41
N SER A 198 -18.85 -2.01 6.41
CA SER A 198 -17.99 -2.22 7.58
C SER A 198 -18.36 -1.34 8.78
N GLU A 199 -18.91 -0.14 8.56
CA GLU A 199 -19.37 0.74 9.64
C GLU A 199 -20.66 0.18 10.24
N ILE A 200 -21.57 -0.35 9.42
CA ILE A 200 -22.81 -1.00 9.89
C ILE A 200 -22.48 -2.26 10.71
N LEU A 201 -21.62 -3.14 10.20
CA LEU A 201 -21.31 -4.41 10.84
C LEU A 201 -20.49 -4.29 12.14
N ASN A 202 -19.75 -3.18 12.31
CA ASN A 202 -18.97 -2.92 13.53
C ASN A 202 -19.66 -1.93 14.48
N LEU A 203 -20.90 -1.52 14.19
CA LEU A 203 -21.64 -0.58 15.04
C LEU A 203 -21.97 -1.23 16.38
N GLN A 204 -21.64 -0.56 17.49
CA GLN A 204 -21.97 -1.03 18.83
C GLN A 204 -23.10 -0.20 19.44
N TRP A 205 -23.87 -0.79 20.35
CA TRP A 205 -24.97 -0.09 21.03
C TRP A 205 -24.52 1.15 21.81
N CYS A 206 -23.29 1.17 22.33
CA CYS A 206 -22.72 2.35 22.99
C CYS A 206 -22.53 3.56 22.04
N ASN A 207 -22.55 3.32 20.73
CA ASN A 207 -22.47 4.35 19.69
C ASN A 207 -23.83 4.88 19.27
N VAL A 208 -24.92 4.27 19.73
CA VAL A 208 -26.30 4.61 19.35
C VAL A 208 -26.97 5.32 20.51
N ASP A 209 -27.31 6.60 20.31
CA ASP A 209 -28.09 7.37 21.26
C ASP A 209 -29.54 7.46 20.75
N LEU A 210 -30.41 6.61 21.28
CA LEU A 210 -31.84 6.57 20.92
C LEU A 210 -32.62 7.80 21.43
N PHE A 211 -32.12 8.48 22.47
CA PHE A 211 -32.74 9.68 23.01
C PHE A 211 -32.44 10.88 22.11
N ARG A 212 -31.17 11.06 21.74
CA ARG A 212 -30.71 12.11 20.81
C ARG A 212 -30.95 11.78 19.35
N ARG A 213 -31.31 10.52 19.04
CA ARG A 213 -31.48 9.98 17.68
C ARG A 213 -30.23 10.16 16.83
N THR A 214 -29.09 9.75 17.38
CA THR A 214 -27.79 9.92 16.71
C THR A 214 -26.95 8.64 16.77
N ILE A 215 -26.19 8.38 15.71
CA ILE A 215 -25.17 7.33 15.64
C ILE A 215 -23.80 7.99 15.58
N THR A 216 -22.91 7.63 16.50
CA THR A 216 -21.53 8.13 16.54
C THR A 216 -20.56 7.07 16.03
N LEU A 217 -19.88 7.32 14.92
CA LEU A 217 -18.79 6.48 14.41
C LEU A 217 -17.47 6.92 15.06
N LEU A 218 -16.83 6.02 15.82
CA LEU A 218 -15.58 6.32 16.53
C LEU A 218 -14.32 5.98 15.73
N GLU A 219 -14.38 4.98 14.84
CA GLU A 219 -13.22 4.51 14.07
C GLU A 219 -13.47 4.63 12.57
N GLN A 220 -13.48 5.86 12.06
CA GLN A 220 -13.41 6.05 10.62
C GLN A 220 -11.98 5.86 10.11
N LYS A 221 -11.84 5.43 8.86
CA LYS A 221 -10.56 5.23 8.15
C LYS A 221 -9.62 6.46 8.21
N ASN A 222 -10.15 7.65 8.48
CA ASN A 222 -9.42 8.91 8.56
C ASN A 222 -9.20 9.41 10.02
N GLY A 223 -9.50 8.60 11.04
CA GLY A 223 -9.35 8.96 12.45
C GLY A 223 -10.34 10.02 12.95
N GLY A 224 -11.37 10.33 12.17
CA GLY A 224 -12.43 11.27 12.53
C GLY A 224 -13.54 10.61 13.34
N ARG A 225 -14.13 11.40 14.25
CA ARG A 225 -15.42 11.09 14.86
C ARG A 225 -16.51 11.75 14.05
N ASP A 226 -17.47 10.96 13.58
CA ASP A 226 -18.60 11.46 12.80
C ASP A 226 -19.91 11.09 13.49
N THR A 227 -20.87 12.00 13.50
CA THR A 227 -22.15 11.80 14.18
C THR A 227 -23.28 12.04 13.20
N LEU A 228 -24.06 11.00 12.93
CA LEU A 228 -25.13 11.01 11.94
C LEU A 228 -26.49 11.03 12.65
N PRO A 229 -27.43 11.88 12.20
CA PRO A 229 -28.80 11.84 12.68
C PRO A 229 -29.54 10.60 12.15
N VAL A 230 -30.45 10.09 12.97
CA VAL A 230 -31.26 8.89 12.68
C VAL A 230 -32.68 9.31 12.33
N ASN A 231 -33.18 8.87 11.17
CA ASN A 231 -34.56 9.12 10.77
C ASN A 231 -35.54 8.16 11.45
N ALA A 232 -36.85 8.39 11.31
CA ALA A 232 -37.88 7.59 11.96
C ALA A 232 -37.80 6.10 11.60
N LYS A 233 -37.53 5.78 10.32
CA LYS A 233 -37.49 4.42 9.81
C LYS A 233 -36.29 3.63 10.35
N THR A 234 -35.13 4.28 10.44
CA THR A 234 -33.95 3.70 11.10
C THR A 234 -34.17 3.53 12.60
N LEU A 235 -34.91 4.43 13.25
CA LEU A 235 -35.22 4.33 14.67
C LEU A 235 -36.15 3.14 14.98
N GLU A 236 -37.11 2.84 14.10
CA GLU A 236 -37.95 1.65 14.21
C GLU A 236 -37.11 0.38 14.12
N VAL A 237 -36.20 0.31 13.14
CA VAL A 237 -35.28 -0.83 12.97
C VAL A 237 -34.37 -1.02 14.20
N LEU A 238 -33.94 0.06 14.84
CA LEU A 238 -33.10 -0.02 16.05
C LEU A 238 -33.88 -0.36 17.34
N LYS A 239 -35.21 -0.37 17.30
CA LYS A 239 -36.07 -0.67 18.45
C LYS A 239 -36.76 -2.03 18.36
N ALA A 240 -36.79 -2.63 17.17
CA ALA A 240 -37.28 -3.98 16.93
C ALA A 240 -36.40 -5.02 17.63
#